data_AF-A0A454TUI4-F1
#
_entry.id   AF-A0A454TUI4-F1
#
_cell.length_a   1.000
_cell.length_b   1.000
_cell.length_c   1.000
_cell.angle_alpha   90.00
_cell.angle_beta   90.00
_cell.angle_gamma   90.00
#
_symmetry.space_group_name_H-M   'P 1'
#
loop_
_entity.id
_entity.type
_entity.pdbx_description
1 polymer ?
#
loop_
_entity_poly.entity_id
_entity_poly.type
_entity_poly.pdbx_seq_one_letter_code
_entity_poly.pdbx_strand_id
1 'polypeptide(L)'
;MDQFITLLKSVTADEFNKVILGVVALISLGLGPLMQWRIAKKQALLQELIAQRQADLQSQIAKRQAADNISAKRQIWIDELRKEVAEYLTLFARLEELRRPAPNLSPEDQKLNFQDFVEANKRATELGIRIKLRLNPNEDEHNELVRLLRALADVCKDPPPNETEGQRKEALRQFSVARDNVIAHLQVILKHEWERVKKGDM
;
A
#
# COMPACT_ATOMS: atom_id res chain seq x y z
N MET A 1 91.54 -16.52 12.27
CA MET A 1 90.46 -17.37 12.84
C MET A 1 90.49 -17.41 14.36
N ASP A 2 91.63 -17.20 15.02
CA ASP A 2 91.70 -17.27 16.50
C ASP A 2 91.05 -16.11 17.26
N GLN A 3 90.98 -14.90 16.69
CA GLN A 3 90.31 -13.77 17.37
C GLN A 3 88.79 -13.96 17.48
N PHE A 4 88.17 -14.62 16.51
CA PHE A 4 86.72 -14.90 16.53
C PHE A 4 86.38 -16.01 17.55
N ILE A 5 87.26 -17.00 17.68
CA ILE A 5 87.12 -18.10 18.65
C ILE A 5 87.37 -17.62 20.09
N THR A 6 88.26 -16.65 20.29
CA THR A 6 88.53 -16.06 21.61
C THR A 6 87.38 -15.15 22.07
N LEU A 7 86.76 -14.43 21.13
CA LEU A 7 85.55 -13.63 21.38
C LEU A 7 84.34 -14.48 21.75
N LEU A 8 84.26 -15.71 21.23
CA LEU A 8 83.21 -16.69 21.58
C LEU A 8 83.43 -17.35 22.94
N LYS A 9 84.66 -17.39 23.47
CA LYS A 9 84.98 -17.98 24.79
C LYS A 9 84.75 -17.02 25.96
N SER A 10 84.61 -15.72 25.72
CA SER A 10 84.37 -14.70 26.75
C SER A 10 82.89 -14.38 26.99
N VAL A 11 81.98 -14.96 26.22
CA VAL A 11 80.54 -14.71 26.38
C VAL A 11 79.98 -15.69 27.41
N THR A 12 79.57 -15.17 28.56
CA THR A 12 78.86 -15.97 29.56
C THR A 12 77.45 -16.33 29.07
N ALA A 13 76.91 -17.49 29.48
CA ALA A 13 75.56 -17.92 29.06
C ALA A 13 74.46 -16.87 29.33
N ASP A 14 74.67 -16.02 30.33
CA ASP A 14 73.80 -14.89 30.68
C ASP A 14 73.85 -13.76 29.63
N GLU A 15 75.03 -13.42 29.12
CA GLU A 15 75.21 -12.42 28.05
C GLU A 15 74.60 -12.89 26.72
N PHE A 16 74.75 -14.17 26.40
CA PHE A 16 74.12 -14.78 25.22
C PHE A 16 72.58 -14.76 25.31
N ASN A 17 72.02 -15.09 26.48
CA ASN A 17 70.58 -15.01 26.72
C ASN A 17 70.04 -13.57 26.60
N LYS A 18 70.77 -12.58 27.11
CA LYS A 18 70.39 -11.15 26.97
C LYS A 18 70.36 -10.71 25.51
N VAL A 19 71.32 -11.15 24.69
CA VAL A 19 71.33 -10.87 23.24
C VAL A 19 70.16 -11.55 22.54
N ILE A 20 69.86 -12.81 22.84
CA ILE A 20 68.70 -13.52 22.26
C ILE A 20 67.39 -12.83 22.63
N LEU A 21 67.20 -12.48 23.90
CA LEU A 21 66.00 -11.77 24.37
C LEU A 21 65.86 -10.40 23.70
N GLY A 22 66.97 -9.66 23.53
CA GLY A 22 67.00 -8.40 22.80
C GLY A 22 66.59 -8.56 21.33
N VAL A 23 67.07 -9.60 20.65
CA VAL A 23 66.71 -9.90 19.25
C VAL A 23 65.24 -10.31 19.12
N VAL A 24 64.74 -11.19 19.99
CA VAL A 24 63.32 -11.60 20.00
C VAL A 24 62.41 -10.42 20.29
N ALA A 25 62.79 -9.53 21.21
CA ALA A 25 62.05 -8.31 21.52
C ALA A 25 62.01 -7.37 20.31
N LEU A 26 63.14 -7.14 19.62
CA LEU A 26 63.21 -6.31 18.42
C LEU A 26 62.40 -6.89 17.25
N ILE A 27 62.45 -8.21 17.03
CA ILE A 27 61.65 -8.89 16.02
C ILE A 27 60.15 -8.77 16.36
N SER A 28 59.78 -8.92 17.63
CA SER A 28 58.39 -8.80 18.09
C SER A 28 57.86 -7.37 17.93
N LEU A 29 58.69 -6.37 18.26
CA LEU A 29 58.37 -4.94 18.11
C LEU A 29 58.26 -4.49 16.64
N GLY A 30 58.93 -5.17 15.71
CA GLY A 30 58.85 -4.87 14.28
C GLY A 30 57.75 -5.66 13.56
N LEU A 31 57.78 -6.99 13.66
CA LEU A 31 56.87 -7.88 12.92
C LEU A 31 55.44 -7.82 13.42
N GLY A 32 55.24 -7.67 14.74
CA GLY A 32 53.90 -7.58 15.35
C GLY A 32 53.10 -6.39 14.79
N PRO A 33 53.60 -5.15 14.93
CA PRO A 33 52.94 -3.97 14.38
C PRO A 33 52.76 -4.00 12.86
N LEU A 34 53.72 -4.53 12.09
CA LEU A 34 53.59 -4.66 10.64
C LEU A 34 52.47 -5.64 10.24
N MET A 35 52.36 -6.78 10.92
CA MET A 35 51.25 -7.72 10.71
C MET A 35 49.92 -7.10 11.13
N GLN A 36 49.87 -6.45 12.30
CA GLN A 36 48.67 -5.77 12.78
C GLN A 36 48.21 -4.69 11.79
N TRP A 37 49.13 -3.88 11.25
CA TRP A 37 48.79 -2.86 10.25
C TRP A 37 48.25 -3.48 8.95
N ARG A 38 48.88 -4.57 8.46
CA ARG A 38 48.38 -5.29 7.28
C ARG A 38 46.98 -5.87 7.51
N ILE A 39 46.74 -6.44 8.69
CA ILE A 39 45.44 -6.99 9.08
C ILE A 39 44.41 -5.86 9.18
N ALA A 40 44.73 -4.76 9.86
CA ALA A 40 43.85 -3.60 10.01
C ALA A 40 43.47 -3.00 8.65
N LYS A 41 44.43 -2.87 7.72
CA LYS A 41 44.16 -2.37 6.36
C LYS A 41 43.21 -3.30 5.59
N LYS A 42 43.38 -4.62 5.71
CA LYS A 42 42.46 -5.60 5.12
C LYS A 42 41.07 -5.53 5.76
N GLN A 43 41.00 -5.38 7.08
CA GLN A 43 39.74 -5.25 7.82
C GLN A 43 38.99 -3.97 7.43
N ALA A 44 39.68 -2.84 7.28
CA ALA A 44 39.07 -1.58 6.86
C ALA A 44 38.44 -1.70 5.45
N LEU A 45 39.16 -2.30 4.50
CA LEU A 45 38.64 -2.52 3.15
C LEU A 45 37.43 -3.47 3.14
N LEU A 46 37.48 -4.54 3.93
CA LEU A 46 36.34 -5.46 4.08
C LEU A 46 35.13 -4.78 4.71
N GLN A 47 35.33 -3.93 5.73
CA GLN A 47 34.27 -3.15 6.35
C GLN A 47 33.62 -2.19 5.35
N GLU A 48 34.42 -1.51 4.52
CA GLU A 48 33.91 -0.64 3.47
C GLU A 48 33.04 -1.41 2.47
N LEU A 49 33.50 -2.57 1.98
CA LEU A 49 32.72 -3.42 1.07
C LEU A 49 31.43 -3.92 1.71
N ILE A 50 31.47 -4.32 2.99
CA ILE A 50 30.28 -4.76 3.73
C ILE A 50 29.31 -3.59 3.87
N ALA A 51 29.79 -2.39 4.21
CA ALA A 51 28.96 -1.20 4.35
C ALA A 51 28.28 -0.82 3.03
N GLN A 52 29.01 -0.85 1.91
CA GLN A 52 28.44 -0.61 0.58
C GLN A 52 27.35 -1.63 0.23
N ARG A 53 27.63 -2.93 0.42
CA ARG A 53 26.64 -3.98 0.18
C ARG A 53 25.42 -3.83 1.09
N GLN A 54 25.61 -3.47 2.36
CA GLN A 54 24.52 -3.20 3.28
C GLN A 54 23.67 -2.02 2.83
N ALA A 55 24.29 -0.93 2.36
CA ALA A 55 23.58 0.23 1.84
C ALA A 55 22.74 -0.12 0.60
N ASP A 56 23.30 -0.88 -0.34
CA ASP A 56 22.58 -1.33 -1.54
C ASP A 56 21.40 -2.24 -1.19
N LEU A 57 21.61 -3.20 -0.28
CA LEU A 57 20.55 -4.09 0.20
C LEU A 57 19.46 -3.29 0.92
N GLN A 58 19.82 -2.34 1.78
CA GLN A 58 18.84 -1.47 2.45
C GLN A 58 18.05 -0.64 1.44
N SER A 59 18.68 -0.11 0.39
CA SER A 59 17.99 0.61 -0.68
C SER A 59 16.96 -0.28 -1.40
N GLN A 60 17.35 -1.52 -1.73
CA GLN A 60 16.45 -2.48 -2.38
C GLN A 60 15.28 -2.88 -1.46
N ILE A 61 15.57 -3.14 -0.18
CA ILE A 61 14.54 -3.46 0.83
C ILE A 61 13.57 -2.28 0.99
N ALA A 62 14.09 -1.05 1.08
CA ALA A 62 13.25 0.15 1.22
C ALA A 62 12.33 0.35 0.01
N LYS A 63 12.84 0.17 -1.22
CA LYS A 63 12.02 0.24 -2.44
C LYS A 63 10.92 -0.82 -2.44
N ARG A 64 11.25 -2.05 -2.07
CA ARG A 64 10.27 -3.14 -1.98
C ARG A 64 9.22 -2.87 -0.92
N GLN A 65 9.63 -2.46 0.28
CA GLN A 65 8.72 -2.08 1.36
C GLN A 65 7.79 -0.93 0.95
N ALA A 66 8.30 0.07 0.21
CA ALA A 66 7.48 1.16 -0.30
C ALA A 66 6.41 0.64 -1.28
N ALA A 67 6.79 -0.22 -2.24
CA ALA A 67 5.86 -0.85 -3.17
C ALA A 67 4.81 -1.72 -2.46
N ASP A 68 5.22 -2.56 -1.50
CA ASP A 68 4.32 -3.41 -0.72
C ASP A 68 3.31 -2.57 0.09
N ASN A 69 3.77 -1.47 0.70
CA ASN A 69 2.91 -0.53 1.42
C ASN A 69 1.90 0.17 0.51
N ILE A 70 2.30 0.57 -0.70
CA ILE A 70 1.40 1.18 -1.69
C ILE A 70 0.35 0.16 -2.14
N SER A 71 0.77 -1.06 -2.48
CA SER A 71 -0.13 -2.15 -2.85
C SER A 71 -1.14 -2.48 -1.76
N ALA A 72 -0.72 -2.52 -0.49
CA ALA A 72 -1.62 -2.73 0.65
C ALA A 72 -2.67 -1.61 0.78
N LYS A 73 -2.26 -0.34 0.66
CA LYS A 73 -3.19 0.80 0.67
C LYS A 73 -4.18 0.76 -0.51
N ARG A 74 -3.71 0.33 -1.69
CA ARG A 74 -4.54 0.19 -2.89
C ARG A 74 -5.57 -0.93 -2.73
N GLN A 75 -5.21 -2.07 -2.12
CA GLN A 75 -6.18 -3.12 -1.79
C GLN A 75 -7.28 -2.63 -0.85
N ILE A 76 -6.91 -1.90 0.22
CA ILE A 76 -7.90 -1.27 1.12
C ILE A 76 -8.80 -0.31 0.34
N TRP A 77 -8.23 0.50 -0.54
CA TRP A 77 -8.99 1.42 -1.39
C TRP A 77 -10.00 0.68 -2.28
N ILE A 78 -9.57 -0.42 -2.92
CA ILE A 78 -10.41 -1.29 -3.78
C ILE A 78 -11.59 -1.85 -2.97
N ASP A 79 -11.32 -2.40 -1.79
CA ASP A 79 -12.33 -3.06 -0.97
C ASP A 79 -13.33 -2.07 -0.39
N GLU A 80 -12.86 -0.91 0.07
CA GLU A 80 -13.74 0.16 0.55
C GLU A 80 -14.60 0.73 -0.58
N LEU A 81 -14.04 0.97 -1.78
CA LEU A 81 -14.83 1.43 -2.92
C LEU A 81 -15.91 0.40 -3.29
N ARG A 82 -15.57 -0.89 -3.34
CA ARG A 82 -16.52 -1.96 -3.62
C ARG A 82 -17.66 -1.97 -2.60
N LYS A 83 -17.34 -1.85 -1.32
CA LYS A 83 -18.32 -1.83 -0.22
C LYS A 83 -19.22 -0.60 -0.29
N GLU A 84 -18.64 0.59 -0.46
CA GLU A 84 -19.38 1.86 -0.53
C GLU A 84 -20.33 1.88 -1.73
N VAL A 85 -19.88 1.44 -2.91
CA VAL A 85 -20.75 1.41 -4.10
C VAL A 85 -21.84 0.34 -3.96
N ALA A 86 -21.55 -0.84 -3.41
CA ALA A 86 -22.58 -1.85 -3.18
C ALA A 86 -23.68 -1.34 -2.25
N GLU A 87 -23.29 -0.72 -1.13
CA GLU A 87 -24.25 -0.11 -0.19
C GLU A 87 -25.04 1.02 -0.85
N TYR A 88 -24.38 1.89 -1.62
CA TYR A 88 -25.01 2.97 -2.37
C TYR A 88 -26.08 2.45 -3.32
N LEU A 89 -25.76 1.43 -4.14
CA LEU A 89 -26.71 0.83 -5.09
C LEU A 89 -27.91 0.17 -4.38
N THR A 90 -27.67 -0.50 -3.25
CA THR A 90 -28.74 -1.09 -2.43
C THR A 90 -29.66 -0.03 -1.84
N LEU A 91 -29.11 1.08 -1.34
CA LEU A 91 -29.92 2.19 -0.83
C LEU A 91 -30.75 2.84 -1.92
N PHE A 92 -30.20 2.99 -3.13
CA PHE A 92 -30.97 3.49 -4.26
C PHE A 92 -32.13 2.55 -4.65
N ALA A 93 -31.93 1.24 -4.60
CA ALA A 93 -33.02 0.29 -4.80
C ALA A 93 -34.10 0.42 -3.70
N ARG A 94 -33.67 0.57 -2.44
CA ARG A 94 -34.59 0.82 -1.32
C ARG A 94 -35.36 2.13 -1.47
N LEU A 95 -34.70 3.19 -1.94
CA LEU A 95 -35.36 4.47 -2.21
C LEU A 95 -36.41 4.34 -3.31
N GLU A 96 -36.17 3.55 -4.36
CA GLU A 96 -37.15 3.30 -5.41
C GLU A 96 -38.41 2.57 -4.90
N GLU A 97 -38.26 1.68 -3.92
CA GLU A 97 -39.40 1.05 -3.23
C GLU A 97 -40.16 2.07 -2.36
N LEU A 98 -39.44 2.85 -1.55
CA LEU A 98 -40.03 3.81 -0.61
C LEU A 98 -40.76 4.97 -1.30
N ARG A 99 -40.37 5.30 -2.54
CA ARG A 99 -41.08 6.26 -3.41
C ARG A 99 -42.42 5.74 -3.92
N ARG A 100 -42.61 4.43 -3.97
CA ARG A 100 -43.83 3.76 -4.46
C ARG A 100 -44.41 2.86 -3.37
N PRO A 101 -44.86 3.45 -2.24
CA PRO A 101 -45.42 2.68 -1.15
C PRO A 101 -46.67 1.92 -1.59
N ALA A 102 -47.01 0.87 -0.83
CA ALA A 102 -48.25 0.13 -1.05
C ALA A 102 -49.48 1.07 -0.97
N PRO A 103 -50.54 0.82 -1.76
CA PRO A 103 -51.76 1.59 -1.65
C PRO A 103 -52.40 1.40 -0.26
N ASN A 104 -53.06 2.44 0.26
CA ASN A 104 -53.84 2.41 1.51
C ASN A 104 -53.04 2.15 2.79
N LEU A 105 -51.79 2.65 2.88
CA LEU A 105 -51.03 2.63 4.15
C LEU A 105 -51.78 3.38 5.26
N SER A 106 -51.69 2.85 6.48
CA SER A 106 -52.14 3.55 7.68
C SER A 106 -51.35 4.87 7.87
N PRO A 107 -51.89 5.87 8.60
CA PRO A 107 -51.13 7.09 8.90
C PRO A 107 -49.80 6.82 9.61
N GLU A 108 -49.72 5.76 10.42
CA GLU A 108 -48.51 5.35 11.12
C GLU A 108 -47.47 4.79 10.13
N ASP A 109 -47.90 3.91 9.21
CA ASP A 109 -47.02 3.34 8.18
C ASP A 109 -46.54 4.39 7.17
N GLN A 110 -47.38 5.38 6.84
CA GLN A 110 -46.97 6.50 6.00
C GLN A 110 -45.84 7.31 6.65
N LYS A 111 -45.96 7.57 7.96
CA LYS A 111 -44.92 8.26 8.73
C LYS A 111 -43.64 7.42 8.77
N LEU A 112 -43.73 6.12 8.98
CA LEU A 112 -42.58 5.23 8.98
C LEU A 112 -41.90 5.19 7.61
N ASN A 113 -42.66 5.05 6.52
CA ASN A 113 -42.13 5.09 5.15
C ASN A 113 -41.38 6.41 4.87
N PHE A 114 -41.92 7.53 5.32
CA PHE A 114 -41.24 8.82 5.19
C PHE A 114 -39.95 8.89 6.00
N GLN A 115 -39.93 8.37 7.24
CA GLN A 115 -38.74 8.32 8.08
C GLN A 115 -37.64 7.45 7.44
N ASP A 116 -37.99 6.23 7.00
CA ASP A 116 -37.11 5.33 6.27
C ASP A 116 -36.54 5.99 5.02
N PHE A 117 -37.37 6.72 4.28
CA PHE A 117 -36.95 7.43 3.06
C PHE A 117 -35.91 8.50 3.38
N VAL A 118 -36.16 9.32 4.41
CA VAL A 118 -35.23 10.37 4.84
C VAL A 118 -33.89 9.78 5.28
N GLU A 119 -33.91 8.70 6.05
CA GLU A 119 -32.70 8.03 6.53
C GLU A 119 -31.90 7.40 5.37
N ALA A 120 -32.57 6.63 4.51
CA ALA A 120 -31.95 6.01 3.34
C ALA A 120 -31.35 7.08 2.40
N ASN A 121 -32.07 8.19 2.17
CA ASN A 121 -31.61 9.27 1.31
C ASN A 121 -30.39 10.00 1.90
N LYS A 122 -30.39 10.25 3.21
CA LYS A 122 -29.22 10.82 3.91
C LYS A 122 -28.01 9.92 3.76
N ARG A 123 -28.16 8.62 3.98
CA ARG A 123 -27.06 7.64 3.87
C ARG A 123 -26.55 7.51 2.43
N ALA A 124 -27.46 7.45 1.47
CA ALA A 124 -27.13 7.41 0.05
C ALA A 124 -26.33 8.67 -0.37
N THR A 125 -26.73 9.84 0.11
CA THR A 125 -26.02 11.11 -0.13
C THR A 125 -24.61 11.08 0.46
N GLU A 126 -24.45 10.64 1.70
CA GLU A 126 -23.14 10.50 2.35
C GLU A 126 -22.21 9.57 1.55
N LEU A 127 -22.70 8.39 1.18
CA LEU A 127 -21.93 7.42 0.39
C LEU A 127 -21.55 7.98 -0.98
N GLY A 128 -22.46 8.66 -1.67
CA GLY A 128 -22.17 9.32 -2.94
C GLY A 128 -21.04 10.34 -2.82
N ILE A 129 -21.00 11.11 -1.74
CA ILE A 129 -19.91 12.05 -1.45
C ILE A 129 -18.60 11.29 -1.18
N ARG A 130 -18.63 10.24 -0.35
CA ARG A 130 -17.44 9.42 -0.04
C ARG A 130 -16.83 8.78 -1.28
N ILE A 131 -17.66 8.14 -2.10
CA ILE A 131 -17.24 7.54 -3.37
C ILE A 131 -16.57 8.61 -4.24
N LYS A 132 -17.20 9.78 -4.41
CA LYS A 132 -16.63 10.86 -5.22
C LYS A 132 -15.29 11.37 -4.69
N LEU A 133 -15.12 11.49 -3.36
CA LEU A 133 -13.86 11.91 -2.74
C LEU A 133 -12.75 10.85 -2.84
N ARG A 134 -13.13 9.58 -2.95
CA ARG A 134 -12.20 8.45 -3.09
C ARG A 134 -11.64 8.31 -4.50
N LEU A 135 -12.39 8.77 -5.51
CA LEU A 135 -12.03 8.68 -6.92
C LEU A 135 -11.01 9.77 -7.32
N ASN A 136 -9.98 9.36 -8.05
CA ASN A 136 -9.02 10.26 -8.69
C ASN A 136 -9.67 11.10 -9.83
N PRO A 137 -9.73 12.44 -9.73
CA PRO A 137 -10.34 13.28 -10.78
C PRO A 137 -9.51 13.40 -12.06
N ASN A 138 -8.24 12.98 -12.04
CA ASN A 138 -7.37 13.03 -13.21
C ASN A 138 -7.46 11.77 -14.08
N GLU A 139 -8.33 10.81 -13.72
CA GLU A 139 -8.54 9.57 -14.47
C GLU A 139 -9.92 9.56 -15.13
N ASP A 140 -9.95 9.42 -16.46
CA ASP A 140 -11.20 9.48 -17.24
C ASP A 140 -12.20 8.41 -16.81
N GLU A 141 -11.72 7.20 -16.50
CA GLU A 141 -12.57 6.11 -16.01
C GLU A 141 -13.27 6.48 -14.70
N HIS A 142 -12.58 7.18 -13.81
CA HIS A 142 -13.17 7.62 -12.55
C HIS A 142 -14.21 8.73 -12.76
N ASN A 143 -13.93 9.67 -13.66
CA ASN A 143 -14.88 10.70 -14.04
C ASN A 143 -16.14 10.10 -14.68
N GLU A 144 -15.98 9.05 -15.48
CA GLU A 144 -17.09 8.31 -16.06
C GLU A 144 -17.94 7.60 -15.00
N LEU A 145 -17.31 7.00 -13.97
CA LEU A 145 -18.07 6.44 -12.85
C LEU A 145 -18.91 7.51 -12.15
N VAL A 146 -18.34 8.71 -11.91
CA VAL A 146 -19.09 9.84 -11.34
C VAL A 146 -20.26 10.25 -12.22
N ARG A 147 -20.09 10.26 -13.54
CA ARG A 147 -21.18 10.54 -14.50
C ARG A 147 -22.29 9.49 -14.42
N LEU A 148 -21.93 8.21 -14.36
CA LEU A 148 -22.88 7.10 -14.27
C LEU A 148 -23.65 7.10 -12.93
N LEU A 149 -22.98 7.43 -11.82
CA LEU A 149 -23.65 7.60 -10.52
C LEU A 149 -24.68 8.74 -10.55
N ARG A 150 -24.39 9.86 -11.24
CA ARG A 150 -25.39 10.92 -11.45
C ARG A 150 -26.55 10.45 -12.31
N ALA A 151 -26.26 9.74 -13.41
CA ALA A 151 -27.31 9.20 -14.27
C ALA A 151 -28.23 8.22 -13.52
N LEU A 152 -27.67 7.42 -12.60
CA LEU A 152 -28.46 6.58 -11.70
C LEU A 152 -29.36 7.42 -10.80
N ALA A 153 -28.82 8.48 -10.18
CA ALA A 153 -29.63 9.38 -9.36
C ALA A 153 -30.73 10.07 -10.16
N ASP A 154 -30.44 10.47 -11.40
CA ASP A 154 -31.37 11.15 -12.30
C ASP A 154 -32.54 10.27 -12.72
N VAL A 155 -32.38 8.94 -12.82
CA VAL A 155 -33.52 8.04 -13.11
C VAL A 155 -34.37 7.72 -11.88
N CYS A 156 -33.87 8.02 -10.68
CA CYS A 156 -34.55 7.78 -9.40
C CYS A 156 -35.42 8.97 -8.97
N LYS A 157 -36.40 9.33 -9.80
CA LYS A 157 -37.30 10.47 -9.57
C LYS A 157 -38.56 10.04 -8.83
N ASP A 158 -39.18 11.01 -8.17
CA ASP A 158 -40.48 10.80 -7.55
C ASP A 158 -41.53 10.43 -8.62
N PRO A 159 -42.40 9.44 -8.35
CA PRO A 159 -43.41 9.01 -9.31
C PRO A 159 -44.42 10.13 -9.55
N PRO A 160 -44.96 10.25 -10.77
CA PRO A 160 -46.03 11.21 -11.04
C PRO A 160 -47.30 10.87 -10.22
N PRO A 161 -48.16 11.86 -9.89
CA PRO A 161 -49.34 11.66 -9.03
C PRO A 161 -50.35 10.59 -9.50
N ASN A 162 -50.30 10.19 -10.77
CA ASN A 162 -51.13 9.15 -11.37
C ASN A 162 -50.26 8.17 -12.18
N GLU A 163 -49.17 7.68 -11.58
CA GLU A 163 -48.26 6.72 -12.22
C GLU A 163 -49.03 5.49 -12.71
N THR A 164 -49.02 5.28 -14.02
CA THR A 164 -49.57 4.07 -14.65
C THR A 164 -48.62 2.90 -14.43
N GLU A 165 -49.15 1.67 -14.50
CA GLU A 165 -48.30 0.47 -14.40
C GLU A 165 -47.20 0.43 -15.49
N GLY A 166 -47.50 0.93 -16.69
CA GLY A 166 -46.51 1.06 -17.77
C GLY A 166 -45.37 2.02 -17.43
N GLN A 167 -45.70 3.18 -16.84
CA GLN A 167 -44.70 4.16 -16.37
C GLN A 167 -43.84 3.59 -15.23
N ARG A 168 -44.47 2.91 -14.26
CA ARG A 168 -43.77 2.23 -13.17
C ARG A 168 -42.77 1.20 -13.70
N LYS A 169 -43.22 0.34 -14.63
CA LYS A 169 -42.37 -0.71 -15.22
C LYS A 169 -41.21 -0.09 -16.00
N GLU A 170 -41.45 0.99 -16.73
CA GLU A 170 -40.40 1.70 -17.46
C GLU A 170 -39.39 2.35 -16.51
N ALA A 171 -39.83 2.99 -15.44
CA ALA A 171 -38.94 3.58 -14.43
C ALA A 171 -38.04 2.51 -13.79
N LEU A 172 -38.61 1.36 -13.38
CA LEU A 172 -37.84 0.23 -12.84
C LEU A 172 -36.84 -0.34 -13.87
N ARG A 173 -37.20 -0.38 -15.15
CA ARG A 173 -36.31 -0.80 -16.23
C ARG A 173 -35.14 0.17 -16.40
N GLN A 174 -35.42 1.48 -16.44
CA GLN A 174 -34.40 2.52 -16.53
C GLN A 174 -33.44 2.49 -15.34
N PHE A 175 -33.99 2.31 -14.13
CA PHE A 175 -33.21 2.10 -12.92
C PHE A 175 -32.28 0.90 -13.03
N SER A 176 -32.80 -0.27 -13.44
CA SER A 176 -31.96 -1.48 -13.61
C SER A 176 -30.84 -1.25 -14.61
N VAL A 177 -31.13 -0.65 -15.76
CA VAL A 177 -30.11 -0.34 -16.78
C VAL A 177 -29.04 0.60 -16.23
N ALA A 178 -29.44 1.69 -15.55
CA ALA A 178 -28.49 2.64 -14.97
C ALA A 178 -27.62 1.99 -13.89
N ARG A 179 -28.22 1.15 -13.04
CA ARG A 179 -27.51 0.39 -12.00
C ARG A 179 -26.49 -0.57 -12.62
N ASP A 180 -26.88 -1.31 -13.64
CA ASP A 180 -26.03 -2.30 -14.29
C ASP A 180 -24.86 -1.62 -15.03
N ASN A 181 -25.07 -0.43 -15.59
CA ASN A 181 -23.99 0.40 -16.15
C ASN A 181 -22.97 0.84 -15.09
N VAL A 182 -23.42 1.25 -13.89
CA VAL A 182 -22.52 1.58 -12.77
C VAL A 182 -21.70 0.37 -12.37
N ILE A 183 -22.33 -0.81 -12.25
CA ILE A 183 -21.65 -2.06 -11.88
C ILE A 183 -20.60 -2.44 -12.92
N ALA A 184 -20.98 -2.45 -14.20
CA ALA A 184 -20.08 -2.81 -15.30
C ALA A 184 -18.85 -1.91 -15.34
N HIS A 185 -19.04 -0.60 -15.18
CA HIS A 185 -17.94 0.36 -15.20
C HIS A 185 -17.06 0.29 -13.95
N LEU A 186 -17.66 0.08 -12.77
CA LEU A 186 -16.89 -0.17 -11.55
C LEU A 186 -15.99 -1.40 -11.71
N GLN A 187 -16.46 -2.48 -12.33
CA GLN A 187 -15.65 -3.68 -12.56
C GLN A 187 -14.41 -3.39 -13.42
N VAL A 188 -14.51 -2.49 -14.40
CA VAL A 188 -13.35 -2.03 -15.21
C VAL A 188 -12.31 -1.36 -14.33
N ILE A 189 -12.72 -0.38 -13.52
CA ILE A 189 -11.84 0.33 -12.58
C ILE A 189 -11.18 -0.65 -11.62
N LEU A 190 -11.96 -1.52 -10.96
CA LEU A 190 -11.43 -2.49 -10.01
C LEU A 190 -10.46 -3.48 -10.67
N LYS A 191 -10.69 -3.84 -11.93
CA LYS A 191 -9.78 -4.70 -12.70
C LYS A 191 -8.47 -3.99 -12.99
N HIS A 192 -8.51 -2.75 -13.46
CA HIS A 192 -7.29 -1.96 -13.71
C HIS A 192 -6.48 -1.75 -12.44
N GLU A 193 -7.13 -1.41 -11.34
CA GLU A 193 -6.49 -1.23 -10.04
C GLU A 193 -5.89 -2.54 -9.51
N TRP A 194 -6.56 -3.68 -9.70
CA TRP A 194 -6.01 -5.00 -9.39
C TRP A 194 -4.75 -5.33 -10.20
N GLU A 195 -4.73 -4.98 -11.49
CA GLU A 195 -3.52 -5.17 -12.30
C GLU A 195 -2.35 -4.29 -11.81
N ARG A 196 -2.62 -3.06 -11.36
CA ARG A 196 -1.59 -2.19 -10.74
C ARG A 196 -1.04 -2.78 -9.44
N VAL A 197 -1.91 -3.32 -8.58
CA VAL A 197 -1.50 -4.03 -7.34
C VAL A 197 -0.54 -5.18 -7.66
N LYS A 198 -0.84 -5.98 -8.69
CA LYS A 198 0.00 -7.14 -9.04
C LYS A 198 1.36 -6.77 -9.60
N LYS A 199 1.44 -5.66 -10.34
CA LYS A 199 2.71 -5.18 -10.92
C LYS A 199 3.58 -4.48 -9.89
N GLY A 200 3.00 -4.02 -8.77
CA GLY A 200 3.69 -3.15 -7.83
C GLY A 200 3.97 -1.77 -8.41
N ASP A 201 3.17 -1.35 -9.40
CA ASP A 201 3.31 -0.05 -10.05
C ASP A 201 3.02 1.05 -9.01
N MET A 202 4.03 1.89 -8.77
CA MET A 202 3.91 3.14 -7.99
C MET A 202 3.26 4.23 -8.82
#